data_AF-A0AAV1P6K1-F1
#
_entry.id   AF-A0AAV1P6K1-F1
#
_cell.length_a   1.000
_cell.length_b   1.000
_cell.length_c   1.000
_cell.angle_alpha   90.00
_cell.angle_beta   90.00
_cell.angle_gamma   90.00
#
_symmetry.space_group_name_H-M   'P 1'
#
loop_
_entity.id
_entity.type
_entity.pdbx_description
1 polymer ?
#
loop_
_entity_poly.entity_id
_entity_poly.type
_entity_poly.pdbx_seq_one_letter_code
_entity_poly.pdbx_strand_id
1 'polypeptide(L)'
;HYKATLACKRIRGRHTYDVIGAEIEEIHSSYGLHGKVVATVTDNASNFAKAFRVCQPCNMESESENEEEGDDEEPTFTDVIEFLSTASGDGQFSLPPHYRCASHTINLISTSDVDKHLNSCADTKAVYRSSIAKCTALWTKANRSTLASEQVEEVSRRKLMVPTSTRWNSLYEAISRMRWFRSVKPTK
;
A
#
# COMPACT_ATOMS: atom_id res chain seq x y z
N HIS A 1 -9.17 -5.58 23.71
CA HIS A 1 -9.27 -5.84 22.27
C HIS A 1 -8.55 -7.14 21.95
N TYR A 2 -9.30 -8.17 21.55
CA TYR A 2 -8.71 -9.42 21.08
C TYR A 2 -8.42 -9.29 19.58
N LYS A 3 -7.22 -9.71 19.18
CA LYS A 3 -6.81 -9.81 17.78
C LYS A 3 -6.36 -11.25 17.55
N ALA A 4 -6.81 -11.86 16.46
CA ALA A 4 -6.45 -13.21 16.09
C ALA A 4 -6.12 -13.25 14.59
N THR A 5 -5.08 -14.00 14.24
CA THR A 5 -4.76 -14.30 12.84
C THR A 5 -5.57 -15.51 12.43
N LEU A 6 -6.38 -15.39 11.37
CA LEU A 6 -7.16 -16.51 10.83
C LEU A 6 -6.32 -17.36 9.87
N ALA A 7 -5.71 -16.74 8.86
CA ALA A 7 -4.97 -17.46 7.82
C ALA A 7 -3.79 -16.64 7.28
N CYS A 8 -2.79 -17.34 6.72
CA CYS A 8 -1.70 -16.79 5.92
C CYS A 8 -1.50 -17.72 4.71
N LYS A 9 -2.23 -17.45 3.63
CA LYS A 9 -2.22 -18.27 2.41
C LYS A 9 -1.33 -17.66 1.34
N ARG A 10 -0.61 -18.53 0.62
CA ARG A 10 0.16 -18.14 -0.58
C ARG A 10 -0.66 -18.40 -1.83
N ILE A 11 -1.11 -17.33 -2.49
CA ILE A 11 -1.72 -17.40 -3.81
C ILE A 11 -0.62 -17.57 -4.86
N ARG A 12 -0.69 -18.64 -5.67
CA ARG A 12 0.25 -18.93 -6.76
C ARG A 12 -0.35 -18.50 -8.09
N GLY A 13 0.49 -18.07 -9.04
CA GLY A 13 0.02 -17.62 -10.35
C GLY A 13 -0.46 -16.17 -10.33
N ARG A 14 -1.46 -15.84 -11.16
CA ARG A 14 -2.00 -14.48 -11.26
C ARG A 14 -2.89 -14.16 -10.05
N HIS A 15 -2.74 -12.96 -9.50
CA HIS A 15 -3.53 -12.47 -8.36
C HIS A 15 -4.68 -11.61 -8.84
N THR A 16 -5.54 -12.18 -9.69
CA THR A 16 -6.72 -11.48 -10.22
C THR A 16 -7.80 -11.34 -9.14
N TYR A 17 -8.74 -10.43 -9.38
CA TYR A 17 -9.77 -10.06 -8.40
C TYR A 17 -10.68 -11.23 -8.01
N ASP A 18 -10.99 -12.12 -8.95
CA ASP A 18 -11.79 -13.34 -8.79
C ASP A 18 -11.06 -14.37 -7.92
N VAL A 19 -9.77 -14.61 -8.16
CA VAL A 19 -8.93 -15.50 -7.35
C VAL A 19 -8.82 -14.98 -5.91
N ILE A 20 -8.63 -13.67 -5.75
CA ILE A 20 -8.57 -13.04 -4.42
C ILE A 20 -9.91 -13.17 -3.68
N GLY A 21 -11.03 -12.90 -4.37
CA GLY A 21 -12.37 -13.00 -3.78
C GLY A 21 -12.69 -14.41 -3.33
N ALA A 22 -12.41 -15.42 -4.16
CA ALA A 22 -12.61 -16.83 -3.84
C ALA A 22 -11.79 -17.27 -2.61
N GLU A 23 -10.52 -16.86 -2.52
CA GLU A 23 -9.65 -17.21 -1.38
C GLU A 23 -10.12 -16.57 -0.07
N ILE A 24 -10.58 -15.31 -0.12
CA ILE A 24 -11.12 -14.62 1.06
C ILE A 24 -12.38 -15.32 1.54
N GLU A 25 -13.27 -15.70 0.63
CA GLU A 25 -14.51 -16.37 1.00
C GLU A 25 -14.27 -17.79 1.55
N GLU A 26 -13.34 -18.55 0.96
CA GLU A 26 -12.93 -19.86 1.47
C GLU A 26 -12.39 -19.76 2.92
N ILE A 27 -11.61 -18.72 3.22
CA ILE A 27 -11.15 -18.44 4.58
C ILE A 27 -12.34 -18.11 5.49
N HIS A 28 -13.29 -17.27 5.06
CA HIS A 28 -14.46 -16.98 5.88
C HIS A 28 -15.30 -18.23 6.16
N SER A 29 -15.52 -19.07 5.15
CA SER A 29 -16.30 -20.30 5.23
C SER A 29 -15.64 -21.35 6.12
N SER A 30 -14.32 -21.57 5.97
CA SER A 30 -13.58 -22.56 6.78
C SER A 30 -13.56 -22.25 8.29
N TYR A 31 -13.69 -20.97 8.66
CA TYR A 31 -13.78 -20.53 10.05
C TYR A 31 -15.22 -20.23 10.52
N GLY A 32 -16.24 -20.52 9.72
CA GLY A 32 -17.64 -20.27 10.08
C GLY A 32 -17.98 -18.79 10.25
N LEU A 33 -17.26 -17.92 9.55
CA LEU A 33 -17.39 -16.45 9.55
C LEU A 33 -18.19 -15.92 8.35
N HIS A 34 -18.62 -16.79 7.44
CA HIS A 34 -19.47 -16.41 6.32
C HIS A 34 -20.71 -15.63 6.80
N GLY A 35 -20.98 -14.47 6.20
CA GLY A 35 -22.06 -13.56 6.59
C GLY A 35 -21.90 -12.85 7.96
N LYS A 36 -20.81 -13.08 8.70
CA LYS A 36 -20.55 -12.46 10.02
C LYS A 36 -19.54 -11.33 9.97
N VAL A 37 -18.81 -11.18 8.86
CA VAL A 37 -17.81 -10.13 8.68
C VAL A 37 -18.51 -8.82 8.34
N VAL A 38 -18.32 -7.79 9.17
CA VAL A 38 -18.99 -6.49 9.03
C VAL A 38 -18.20 -5.48 8.20
N ALA A 39 -16.89 -5.68 8.08
CA ALA A 39 -16.00 -4.78 7.37
C ALA A 39 -14.70 -5.52 7.01
N THR A 40 -14.13 -5.17 5.87
CA THR A 40 -12.79 -5.60 5.44
C THR A 40 -11.94 -4.40 5.07
N VAL A 41 -10.69 -4.40 5.52
CA VAL A 41 -9.70 -3.35 5.20
C VAL A 41 -8.56 -3.99 4.41
N THR A 42 -8.29 -3.49 3.21
CA THR A 42 -7.13 -3.91 2.41
C THR A 42 -6.31 -2.72 1.96
N ASP A 43 -5.12 -2.94 1.39
CA ASP A 43 -4.43 -1.89 0.66
C ASP A 43 -5.23 -1.42 -0.57
N ASN A 44 -4.74 -0.35 -1.22
CA ASN A 44 -5.40 0.26 -2.38
C ASN A 44 -5.01 -0.42 -3.70
N ALA A 45 -4.49 -1.66 -3.70
CA ALA A 45 -4.19 -2.32 -4.95
C ALA A 45 -5.48 -2.58 -5.75
N SER A 46 -5.41 -2.36 -7.06
CA SER A 46 -6.55 -2.37 -7.96
C SER A 46 -7.34 -3.68 -7.92
N ASN A 47 -6.66 -4.82 -7.78
CA ASN A 47 -7.33 -6.12 -7.72
C ASN A 47 -8.14 -6.31 -6.44
N PHE A 48 -7.74 -5.75 -5.30
CA PHE A 48 -8.59 -5.76 -4.10
C PHE A 48 -9.81 -4.85 -4.32
N ALA A 49 -9.60 -3.61 -4.76
CA ALA A 49 -10.70 -2.69 -5.03
C ALA A 49 -11.73 -3.30 -6.00
N LYS A 50 -11.25 -3.95 -7.07
CA LYS A 50 -12.10 -4.65 -8.04
C LYS A 50 -12.82 -5.86 -7.43
N ALA A 51 -12.15 -6.68 -6.61
CA ALA A 51 -12.77 -7.84 -5.97
C ALA A 51 -13.95 -7.42 -5.09
N PHE A 52 -13.74 -6.43 -4.24
CA PHE A 52 -14.79 -5.93 -3.35
C PHE A 52 -15.88 -5.13 -4.07
N ARG A 53 -15.59 -4.51 -5.22
CA ARG A 53 -16.62 -3.85 -6.05
C ARG A 53 -17.52 -4.85 -6.78
N VAL A 54 -16.94 -5.91 -7.35
CA VAL A 54 -17.68 -6.90 -8.16
C VAL A 54 -18.42 -7.92 -7.29
N CYS A 55 -17.85 -8.27 -6.13
CA CYS A 55 -18.40 -9.28 -5.23
C CYS A 55 -19.21 -8.69 -4.06
N GLN A 56 -19.55 -7.40 -4.08
CA GLN A 56 -20.40 -6.83 -3.02
C GLN A 56 -21.87 -7.28 -3.20
N PRO A 57 -22.57 -7.63 -2.12
CA PRO A 57 -23.98 -8.01 -2.20
C PRO A 57 -24.84 -6.82 -2.66
N CYS A 58 -25.76 -7.07 -3.58
CA CYS A 58 -26.61 -6.10 -4.28
C CYS A 58 -27.57 -5.29 -3.39
N ASN A 59 -27.49 -5.41 -2.06
CA ASN A 59 -28.54 -4.98 -1.13
C ASN A 59 -28.13 -3.82 -0.20
N MET A 60 -27.10 -3.08 -0.55
CA MET A 60 -26.79 -1.80 0.06
C MET A 60 -26.66 -0.78 -1.05
N GLU A 61 -27.53 0.23 -1.06
CA GLU A 61 -27.28 1.49 -1.74
C GLU A 61 -25.97 2.05 -1.16
N SER A 62 -24.86 1.74 -1.81
CA SER A 62 -23.60 2.40 -1.53
C SER A 62 -23.63 3.74 -2.25
N GLU A 63 -23.99 4.78 -1.47
CA GLU A 63 -23.56 6.15 -1.69
C GLU A 63 -22.03 6.18 -1.66
N SER A 64 -21.41 5.73 -2.75
CA SER A 64 -20.00 5.87 -3.03
C SER A 64 -19.84 6.43 -4.42
N GLU A 65 -20.35 7.65 -4.61
CA GLU A 65 -19.83 8.57 -5.61
C GLU A 65 -18.36 8.85 -5.27
N ASN A 66 -17.47 8.11 -5.90
CA ASN A 66 -16.09 8.52 -6.16
C ASN A 66 -15.73 7.96 -7.53
N GLU A 67 -16.43 8.45 -8.55
CA GLU A 67 -15.88 8.52 -9.90
C GLU A 67 -14.74 9.52 -9.88
N GLU A 68 -13.49 9.06 -9.82
CA GLU A 68 -12.36 9.65 -10.53
C GLU A 68 -11.28 8.56 -10.69
N GLU A 69 -11.50 7.66 -11.66
CA GLU A 69 -10.37 7.06 -12.36
C GLU A 69 -10.31 7.76 -13.72
N GLY A 70 -9.32 8.64 -13.87
CA GLY A 70 -8.91 9.11 -15.19
C GLY A 70 -8.32 7.93 -15.95
N ASP A 71 -9.16 7.27 -16.74
CA ASP A 71 -8.78 6.49 -17.90
C ASP A 71 -9.64 6.98 -19.05
N ASP A 72 -8.98 7.36 -20.14
CA ASP A 72 -9.59 7.86 -21.38
C ASP A 72 -10.20 6.66 -22.14
N GLU A 73 -11.25 6.07 -21.57
CA GLU A 73 -12.08 5.08 -22.26
C GLU A 73 -13.47 5.68 -22.48
N GLU A 74 -13.76 5.94 -23.75
CA GLU A 74 -15.05 6.39 -24.28
C GLU A 74 -16.20 5.56 -23.67
N PRO A 75 -17.26 6.20 -23.11
CA PRO A 75 -18.33 5.49 -22.44
C PRO A 75 -19.11 4.64 -23.44
N THR A 76 -18.78 3.35 -23.50
CA THR A 76 -19.54 2.38 -24.28
C THR A 76 -20.82 2.08 -23.51
N PHE A 77 -21.96 2.44 -24.09
CA PHE A 77 -23.29 2.11 -23.56
C PHE A 77 -23.50 0.59 -23.62
N THR A 78 -23.24 -0.11 -22.52
CA THR A 78 -23.55 -1.53 -22.40
C THR A 78 -25.00 -1.70 -21.96
N ASP A 79 -25.74 -2.58 -22.63
CA ASP A 79 -27.15 -2.86 -22.34
C ASP A 79 -27.30 -3.38 -20.92
N VAL A 80 -28.15 -2.71 -20.13
CA VAL A 80 -28.44 -3.02 -18.71
C VAL A 80 -28.91 -4.48 -18.55
N ILE A 81 -29.51 -5.04 -19.60
CA ILE A 81 -29.95 -6.44 -19.64
C ILE A 81 -28.77 -7.41 -19.73
N GLU A 82 -27.67 -7.07 -20.39
CA GLU A 82 -26.46 -7.91 -20.49
C GLU A 82 -25.71 -7.96 -19.15
N PHE A 83 -25.67 -6.83 -18.42
CA PHE A 83 -25.13 -6.74 -17.05
C PHE A 83 -25.95 -7.56 -16.04
N LEU A 84 -27.28 -7.52 -16.15
CA LEU A 84 -28.17 -8.32 -15.30
C LEU A 84 -28.13 -9.82 -15.67
N SER A 85 -27.88 -10.15 -16.94
CA SER A 85 -27.79 -11.54 -17.41
C SER A 85 -26.47 -12.22 -17.01
N THR A 86 -25.39 -11.46 -16.81
CA THR A 86 -24.12 -11.97 -16.27
C THR A 86 -24.16 -12.24 -14.76
N ALA A 87 -25.16 -11.72 -14.04
CA ALA A 87 -25.41 -12.04 -12.63
C ALA A 87 -26.04 -13.43 -12.41
N SER A 88 -26.33 -14.18 -13.49
CA SER A 88 -26.92 -15.53 -13.41
C SER A 88 -25.90 -16.65 -13.70
N GLY A 89 -24.63 -16.42 -13.36
CA GLY A 89 -23.56 -17.43 -13.40
C GLY A 89 -23.30 -18.03 -12.01
N ASP A 90 -23.46 -19.34 -11.92
CA ASP A 90 -23.35 -20.26 -10.76
C ASP A 90 -22.00 -20.22 -9.99
N GLY A 91 -21.64 -19.08 -9.39
CA GLY A 91 -20.40 -18.91 -8.61
C GLY A 91 -20.19 -17.55 -7.93
N GLN A 92 -21.24 -16.79 -7.65
CA GLN A 92 -21.12 -15.42 -7.14
C GLN A 92 -20.98 -15.39 -5.61
N PHE A 93 -19.75 -15.27 -5.14
CA PHE A 93 -19.42 -15.07 -3.72
C PHE A 93 -19.67 -13.63 -3.27
N SER A 94 -20.16 -13.45 -2.04
CA SER A 94 -20.49 -12.13 -1.47
C SER A 94 -19.43 -11.69 -0.45
N LEU A 95 -18.64 -10.69 -0.81
CA LEU A 95 -17.65 -10.07 0.07
C LEU A 95 -18.29 -8.97 0.94
N PRO A 96 -17.81 -8.80 2.19
CA PRO A 96 -18.30 -7.78 3.10
C PRO A 96 -17.91 -6.35 2.65
N PRO A 97 -18.50 -5.30 3.26
CA PRO A 97 -18.13 -3.91 2.98
C PRO A 97 -16.62 -3.67 3.07
N HIS A 98 -16.10 -2.88 2.12
CA HIS A 98 -14.67 -2.67 1.95
C HIS A 98 -14.24 -1.24 2.30
N TYR A 99 -13.10 -1.15 2.99
CA TYR A 99 -12.44 0.10 3.31
C TYR A 99 -10.98 0.07 2.86
N ARG A 100 -10.53 1.22 2.36
CA ARG A 100 -9.14 1.44 2.00
C ARG A 100 -8.26 1.59 3.24
N CYS A 101 -7.09 0.96 3.21
CA CYS A 101 -6.13 1.06 4.31
C CYS A 101 -5.56 2.48 4.40
N ALA A 102 -5.81 3.14 5.54
CA ALA A 102 -5.27 4.46 5.83
C ALA A 102 -3.74 4.50 5.72
N SER A 103 -3.05 3.49 6.27
CA SER A 103 -1.57 3.42 6.21
C SER A 103 -1.03 3.34 4.79
N HIS A 104 -1.73 2.63 3.88
CA HIS A 104 -1.33 2.57 2.49
C HIS A 104 -1.60 3.88 1.76
N THR A 105 -2.73 4.53 2.05
CA THR A 105 -3.07 5.86 1.52
C THR A 105 -2.01 6.90 1.91
N ILE A 106 -1.60 6.95 3.19
CA ILE A 106 -0.52 7.83 3.64
C ILE A 106 0.81 7.45 2.97
N ASN A 107 1.06 6.17 2.69
CA ASN A 107 2.26 5.76 1.96
C ASN A 107 2.27 6.31 0.53
N LEU A 108 1.14 6.26 -0.19
CA LEU A 108 1.02 6.81 -1.53
C LEU A 108 1.25 8.33 -1.55
N ILE A 109 0.68 9.06 -0.59
CA ILE A 109 0.90 10.50 -0.43
C ILE A 109 2.39 10.80 -0.22
N SER A 110 3.03 10.10 0.74
CA SER A 110 4.44 10.32 1.09
C SER A 110 5.43 9.86 0.01
N THR A 111 4.99 9.15 -1.02
CA THR A 111 5.85 8.59 -2.07
C THR A 111 5.45 9.11 -3.45
N SER A 112 4.36 8.60 -4.01
CA SER A 112 3.86 8.91 -5.35
C SER A 112 3.56 10.39 -5.52
N ASP A 113 2.84 11.01 -4.58
CA ASP A 113 2.43 12.41 -4.74
C ASP A 113 3.59 13.38 -4.50
N VAL A 114 4.48 13.04 -3.57
CA VAL A 114 5.75 13.75 -3.41
C VAL A 114 6.59 13.68 -4.70
N ASP A 115 6.70 12.52 -5.35
CA ASP A 115 7.46 12.40 -6.61
C ASP A 115 6.79 13.19 -7.75
N LYS A 116 5.47 13.14 -7.88
CA LYS A 116 4.71 13.98 -8.82
C LYS A 116 4.99 15.47 -8.59
N HIS A 117 4.93 15.94 -7.34
CA HIS A 117 5.24 17.33 -7.00
C HIS A 117 6.70 17.70 -7.31
N LEU A 118 7.65 16.81 -7.00
CA LEU A 118 9.05 17.03 -7.38
C LEU A 118 9.20 17.10 -8.90
N ASN A 119 8.44 16.33 -9.66
CA ASN A 119 8.49 16.37 -11.12
C ASN A 119 7.88 17.64 -11.72
N SER A 120 7.00 18.36 -11.01
CA SER A 120 6.42 19.62 -11.48
C SER A 120 7.29 20.86 -11.21
N CYS A 121 8.25 20.79 -10.26
CA CYS A 121 9.15 21.90 -9.94
C CYS A 121 10.63 21.49 -10.06
N ALA A 122 11.29 21.94 -11.13
CA ALA A 122 12.67 21.55 -11.44
C ALA A 122 13.69 21.96 -10.36
N ASP A 123 13.55 23.17 -9.79
CA ASP A 123 14.48 23.67 -8.77
C ASP A 123 14.38 22.87 -7.46
N THR A 124 13.17 22.65 -6.96
CA THR A 124 12.91 21.81 -5.77
C THR A 124 13.41 20.38 -6.00
N LYS A 125 13.18 19.83 -7.21
CA LYS A 125 13.67 18.51 -7.62
C LYS A 125 15.18 18.41 -7.54
N ALA A 126 15.91 19.40 -8.05
CA ALA A 126 17.36 19.40 -8.07
C ALA A 126 17.94 19.42 -6.64
N VAL A 127 17.42 20.28 -5.77
CA VAL A 127 17.83 20.37 -4.36
C VAL A 127 17.51 19.07 -3.61
N TYR A 128 16.31 18.52 -3.81
CA TYR A 128 15.89 17.25 -3.21
C TYR A 128 16.80 16.09 -3.65
N ARG A 129 17.01 15.92 -4.97
CA ARG A 129 17.86 14.85 -5.51
C ARG A 129 19.30 14.94 -5.02
N SER A 130 19.88 16.14 -5.01
CA SER A 130 21.25 16.36 -4.51
C SER A 130 21.38 15.96 -3.04
N SER A 131 20.39 16.32 -2.21
CA SER A 131 20.38 16.01 -0.78
C SER A 131 20.17 14.52 -0.51
N ILE A 132 19.18 13.91 -1.17
CA ILE A 132 18.85 12.49 -1.01
C ILE A 132 19.94 11.60 -1.61
N ALA A 133 20.62 11.99 -2.69
CA ALA A 133 21.73 11.22 -3.25
C ALA A 133 22.85 10.99 -2.23
N LYS A 134 23.21 12.02 -1.44
CA LYS A 134 24.20 11.91 -0.35
C LYS A 134 23.74 10.94 0.74
N CYS A 135 22.47 11.05 1.13
CA CYS A 135 21.85 10.16 2.12
C CYS A 135 21.85 8.70 1.63
N THR A 136 21.44 8.48 0.39
CA THR A 136 21.40 7.16 -0.25
C THR A 136 22.78 6.54 -0.38
N ALA A 137 23.80 7.32 -0.72
CA ALA A 137 25.18 6.83 -0.75
C ALA A 137 25.62 6.32 0.63
N LEU A 138 25.31 7.07 1.69
CA LEU A 138 25.64 6.69 3.07
C LEU A 138 24.86 5.44 3.50
N TRP A 139 23.54 5.42 3.33
CA TRP A 139 22.70 4.24 3.63
C TRP A 139 23.19 3.00 2.89
N THR A 140 23.48 3.13 1.59
CA THR A 140 23.96 2.02 0.77
C THR A 140 25.30 1.50 1.25
N LYS A 141 26.25 2.40 1.57
CA LYS A 141 27.58 2.01 2.04
C LYS A 141 27.52 1.31 3.40
N ALA A 142 26.78 1.88 4.35
CA ALA A 142 26.59 1.29 5.68
C ALA A 142 25.87 -0.07 5.60
N ASN A 143 24.88 -0.22 4.71
CA ASN A 143 24.16 -1.48 4.56
C ASN A 143 25.00 -2.59 3.90
N ARG A 144 25.98 -2.24 3.07
CA ARG A 144 26.80 -3.20 2.31
C ARG A 144 28.13 -3.56 2.98
N SER A 145 28.52 -2.88 4.05
CA SER A 145 29.81 -3.06 4.71
C SER A 145 29.65 -3.01 6.22
N THR A 146 29.99 -4.10 6.90
CA THR A 146 30.00 -4.19 8.37
C THR A 146 30.93 -3.14 8.96
N LEU A 147 32.16 -3.01 8.45
CA LEU A 147 33.11 -1.99 8.88
C LEU A 147 32.56 -0.57 8.74
N ALA A 148 31.93 -0.25 7.60
CA ALA A 148 31.33 1.08 7.43
C ALA A 148 30.14 1.30 8.37
N SER A 149 29.33 0.26 8.63
CA SER A 149 28.23 0.33 9.59
C SER A 149 28.74 0.55 11.01
N GLU A 150 29.80 -0.16 11.42
CA GLU A 150 30.44 -0.05 12.74
C GLU A 150 31.04 1.35 12.93
N GLN A 151 31.75 1.88 11.93
CA GLN A 151 32.27 3.25 11.98
C GLN A 151 31.15 4.30 12.12
N VAL A 152 30.06 4.13 11.38
CA VAL A 152 28.91 5.03 11.51
C VAL A 152 28.29 4.89 12.89
N GLU A 153 28.13 3.67 13.41
CA GLU A 153 27.59 3.42 14.75
C GLU A 153 28.52 3.95 15.86
N GLU A 154 29.83 3.91 15.69
CA GLU A 154 30.80 4.48 16.63
C GLU A 154 30.64 6.01 16.73
N VAL A 155 30.63 6.70 15.58
CA VAL A 155 30.48 8.16 15.52
C VAL A 155 29.11 8.60 16.03
N SER A 156 28.07 7.85 15.68
CA SER A 156 26.69 8.25 15.92
C SER A 156 26.01 7.55 17.10
N ARG A 157 26.66 6.58 17.74
CA ARG A 157 26.08 5.73 18.79
C ARG A 157 24.76 5.04 18.40
N ARG A 158 24.48 4.96 17.08
CA ARG A 158 23.19 4.52 16.53
C ARG A 158 23.38 3.97 15.13
N LYS A 159 22.95 2.73 14.88
CA LYS A 159 22.90 2.19 13.50
C LYS A 159 22.06 3.06 12.57
N LEU A 160 22.50 3.21 11.32
CA LEU A 160 21.69 3.81 10.27
C LEU A 160 20.47 2.95 9.96
N MET A 161 19.36 3.62 9.62
CA MET A 161 18.17 2.97 9.09
C MET A 161 18.11 3.21 7.59
N VAL A 162 18.03 2.14 6.81
CA VAL A 162 17.80 2.23 5.37
C VAL A 162 16.30 2.41 5.15
N PRO A 163 15.87 3.47 4.45
CA PRO A 163 14.45 3.69 4.21
C PRO A 163 13.87 2.66 3.23
N THR A 164 12.61 2.26 3.45
CA THR A 164 11.84 1.37 2.58
C THR A 164 10.64 2.08 1.99
N SER A 165 10.32 1.83 0.72
CA SER A 165 9.16 2.43 0.03
C SER A 165 7.80 1.89 0.47
N THR A 166 7.78 0.81 1.27
CA THR A 166 6.56 0.11 1.68
C THR A 166 5.96 0.61 2.99
N ARG A 167 6.58 1.62 3.64
CA ARG A 167 6.10 2.21 4.90
C ARG A 167 6.20 3.72 4.86
N TRP A 168 5.09 4.39 5.12
CA TRP A 168 4.92 5.83 4.88
C TRP A 168 5.89 6.72 5.67
N ASN A 169 6.29 6.30 6.86
CA ASN A 169 7.18 7.06 7.74
C ASN A 169 8.66 6.69 7.56
N SER A 170 9.00 5.69 6.75
CA SER A 170 10.35 5.11 6.75
C SER A 170 11.41 6.09 6.29
N LEU A 171 11.12 6.91 5.27
CA LEU A 171 12.03 7.94 4.79
C LEU A 171 12.24 9.04 5.84
N TYR A 172 11.15 9.49 6.46
CA TYR A 172 11.19 10.51 7.52
C TYR A 172 12.03 10.04 8.71
N GLU A 173 11.83 8.82 9.18
CA GLU A 173 12.59 8.23 10.29
C GLU A 173 14.09 8.11 9.95
N ALA A 174 14.42 7.68 8.73
CA ALA A 174 15.79 7.57 8.27
C ALA A 174 16.49 8.94 8.19
N ILE A 175 15.80 9.97 7.67
CA ILE A 175 16.29 11.35 7.62
C ILE A 175 16.44 11.95 9.01
N SER A 176 15.44 11.77 9.88
CA SER A 176 15.46 12.27 11.27
C SER A 176 16.66 11.71 12.03
N ARG A 177 16.98 10.43 11.80
CA ARG A 177 18.15 9.78 12.39
C ARG A 177 19.47 10.38 11.90
N MET A 178 19.58 10.69 10.61
CA MET A 178 20.77 11.39 10.08
C MET A 178 20.88 12.85 10.55
N ARG A 179 19.76 13.56 10.68
CA ARG A 179 19.77 14.94 11.22
C ARG A 179 20.27 14.96 12.66
N TRP A 180 19.91 13.95 13.44
CA TRP A 180 20.42 13.78 14.80
C TRP A 180 21.96 13.60 14.80
N PHE A 181 22.54 12.91 13.81
CA PHE A 181 24.01 12.82 13.69
C PHE A 181 24.69 14.18 13.55
N ARG A 182 24.08 15.10 12.80
CA ARG A 182 24.63 16.45 12.65
C ARG A 182 24.63 17.24 13.96
N SER A 183 23.73 16.91 14.90
CA SER A 183 23.66 17.57 16.21
C SER A 183 24.65 17.01 17.24
N VAL A 184 25.17 15.80 17.02
CA VAL A 184 26.23 15.23 17.86
C VAL A 184 27.56 15.83 17.39
N LYS A 185 28.10 16.79 18.15
CA LYS A 185 29.46 17.26 17.90
C LYS A 185 30.43 16.13 18.21
N PRO A 186 31.38 15.80 17.32
CA PRO A 186 32.41 14.83 17.64
C PRO A 186 33.16 15.33 18.88
N THR A 187 33.18 14.51 19.93
CA THR A 187 34.09 14.69 21.06
C THR A 187 35.50 14.49 20.49
N LYS A 188 36.29 15.57 20.50
CA LYS A 188 37.72 15.53 20.19
C LYS A 188 38.46 14.60 21.13
#